data_AF-A0AAX0VN46-F1
#
_entry.id   AF-A0AAX0VN46-F1
#
_cell.length_a   1.000
_cell.length_b   1.000
_cell.length_c   1.000
_cell.angle_alpha   90.00
_cell.angle_beta   90.00
_cell.angle_gamma   90.00
#
_symmetry.space_group_name_H-M   'P 1'
#
loop_
_entity.id
_entity.type
_entity.pdbx_description
1 polymer ?
#
loop_
_entity_poly.entity_id
_entity_poly.type
_entity_poly.pdbx_seq_one_letter_code
_entity_poly.pdbx_strand_id
1 'polypeptide(L)'
;MPSRPTSPGSKPSPAVYRRRRLVAALLALVLLLLVGWAVVALVRAGIGAFSSEDADPSAAPTPVHSPSPAPATDAESSSASPTVALEDAAECQPSDLRIAASADRSEYQRGEEAELRLGITNLSSTPCRTDVGTARQEFTIRTAEGDDVFSTRICQADPAEAQRVLYPHEELTAVYRWSGRASSQDCGRLGALAEPGPHLLTVSLGDVTSRPVALKILEELAPGAQDSSSSAAPSSATPSSATPSSSGSASPSGSASDPASASTTDPSPSSSR
;
A
#
# COMPACT_ATOMS: atom_id res chain seq x y z
N MET A 1 74.20 -66.72 -15.35
CA MET A 1 73.53 -65.45 -15.67
C MET A 1 72.12 -65.50 -15.09
N PRO A 2 71.74 -64.68 -14.09
CA PRO A 2 70.34 -64.51 -13.74
C PRO A 2 69.76 -63.29 -14.46
N SER A 3 68.55 -63.52 -14.97
CA SER A 3 67.72 -62.62 -15.76
C SER A 3 67.16 -61.46 -14.92
N ARG A 4 67.05 -60.28 -15.54
CA ARG A 4 66.40 -59.09 -14.96
C ARG A 4 64.91 -59.10 -15.30
N PRO A 5 64.00 -58.83 -14.35
CA PRO A 5 62.57 -58.73 -14.63
C PRO A 5 62.24 -57.34 -15.21
N THR A 6 61.37 -57.30 -16.22
CA THR A 6 60.77 -56.08 -16.76
C THR A 6 59.38 -55.89 -16.13
N SER A 7 59.17 -54.72 -15.54
CA SER A 7 57.93 -54.32 -14.86
C SER A 7 56.84 -53.88 -15.86
N PRO A 8 55.56 -54.29 -15.70
CA PRO A 8 54.46 -53.79 -16.53
C PRO A 8 53.88 -52.48 -15.98
N GLY A 9 53.68 -51.50 -16.87
CA GLY A 9 53.07 -50.20 -16.56
C GLY A 9 51.61 -50.29 -16.17
N SER A 10 51.25 -49.58 -15.10
CA SER A 10 49.90 -49.50 -14.53
C SER A 10 48.92 -48.72 -15.42
N LYS A 11 47.78 -49.33 -15.75
CA LYS A 11 46.65 -48.68 -16.45
C LYS A 11 45.88 -47.77 -15.46
N PRO A 12 45.57 -46.51 -15.82
CA PRO A 12 44.81 -45.62 -14.94
C PRO A 12 43.36 -46.12 -14.79
N SER A 13 42.86 -46.13 -13.54
CA SER A 13 41.57 -46.71 -13.21
C SER A 13 40.38 -45.87 -13.74
N PRO A 14 39.31 -46.50 -14.26
CA PRO A 14 38.17 -45.83 -14.89
C PRO A 14 37.33 -44.96 -13.93
N ALA A 15 37.53 -45.09 -12.62
CA ALA A 15 36.88 -44.26 -11.60
C ALA A 15 37.37 -42.80 -11.59
N VAL A 16 38.65 -42.57 -11.92
CA VAL A 16 39.25 -41.23 -11.94
C VAL A 16 38.74 -40.41 -13.13
N TYR A 17 38.51 -41.05 -14.28
CA TYR A 17 37.97 -40.39 -15.46
C TYR A 17 36.54 -39.88 -15.26
N ARG A 18 35.68 -40.67 -14.59
CA ARG A 18 34.31 -40.23 -14.26
C ARG A 18 34.29 -39.06 -13.28
N ARG A 19 35.16 -39.08 -12.26
CA ARG A 19 35.30 -37.94 -11.33
C ARG A 19 35.82 -36.69 -12.02
N ARG A 20 36.84 -36.80 -12.88
CA ARG A 20 37.35 -35.67 -13.66
C ARG A 20 36.32 -35.09 -14.62
N ARG A 21 35.48 -35.93 -15.23
CA ARG A 21 34.43 -35.48 -16.15
C ARG A 21 33.29 -34.75 -15.42
N LEU A 22 32.91 -35.20 -14.22
CA LEU A 22 31.93 -34.47 -13.38
C LEU A 22 32.47 -33.12 -12.89
N VAL A 23 33.74 -33.08 -12.46
CA VAL A 23 34.39 -31.84 -12.04
C VAL A 23 34.52 -30.86 -13.20
N ALA A 24 34.89 -31.34 -14.40
CA ALA A 24 34.96 -30.50 -15.59
C ALA A 24 33.58 -29.97 -16.02
N ALA A 25 32.53 -30.79 -15.93
CA ALA A 25 31.16 -30.35 -16.23
C ALA A 25 30.66 -29.30 -15.22
N LEU A 26 30.97 -29.48 -13.93
CA LEU A 26 30.66 -28.48 -12.89
C LEU A 26 31.43 -27.18 -13.11
N LEU A 27 32.72 -27.24 -13.41
CA LEU A 27 33.51 -26.05 -13.73
C LEU A 27 32.99 -25.31 -14.95
N ALA A 28 32.61 -26.04 -16.01
CA ALA A 28 32.02 -25.45 -17.20
C ALA A 28 30.67 -24.77 -16.87
N LEU A 29 29.83 -25.40 -16.05
CA LEU A 29 28.56 -24.82 -15.61
C LEU A 29 28.78 -23.54 -14.80
N VAL A 30 29.72 -23.55 -13.86
CA VAL A 30 30.08 -22.36 -13.06
C VAL A 30 30.61 -21.25 -13.96
N LEU A 31 31.43 -21.56 -14.95
CA LEU A 31 31.96 -20.57 -15.90
C LEU A 31 30.84 -19.92 -16.71
N LEU A 32 29.86 -20.72 -17.18
CA LEU A 32 28.71 -20.22 -17.92
C LEU A 32 27.82 -19.30 -17.05
N LEU A 33 27.64 -19.65 -15.78
CA LEU A 33 26.90 -18.80 -14.83
C LEU A 33 27.62 -17.48 -14.57
N LEU A 34 28.96 -17.50 -14.44
CA LEU A 34 29.77 -16.29 -14.26
C LEU A 34 29.73 -15.37 -15.48
N VAL A 35 29.83 -15.95 -16.69
CA VAL A 35 29.72 -15.17 -17.94
C VAL A 35 28.31 -14.60 -18.09
N GLY A 36 27.26 -15.38 -17.81
CA GLY A 36 25.89 -14.90 -17.82
C GLY A 36 25.65 -13.76 -16.82
N TRP A 37 26.17 -13.90 -15.60
CA TRP A 37 26.10 -12.85 -14.58
C TRP A 37 26.86 -11.57 -15.00
N ALA A 38 28.06 -11.72 -15.60
CA ALA A 38 28.85 -10.59 -16.07
C ALA A 38 28.17 -9.84 -17.22
N VAL A 39 27.53 -10.54 -18.16
CA VAL A 39 26.74 -9.91 -19.24
C VAL A 39 25.55 -9.14 -18.66
N VAL A 40 24.83 -9.71 -17.69
CA VAL A 40 23.73 -9.02 -17.00
C VAL A 40 24.22 -7.78 -16.26
N ALA A 41 25.38 -7.85 -15.60
CA ALA A 41 25.99 -6.69 -14.92
C ALA A 41 26.42 -5.60 -15.92
N LEU A 42 26.98 -5.97 -17.07
CA LEU A 42 27.42 -5.03 -18.10
C LEU A 42 26.23 -4.36 -18.82
N VAL A 43 25.15 -5.10 -19.06
CA VAL A 43 23.89 -4.54 -19.59
C VAL A 43 23.24 -3.59 -18.58
N ARG A 44 23.29 -3.91 -17.28
CA ARG A 44 22.81 -2.99 -16.23
C ARG A 44 23.68 -1.74 -16.07
N ALA A 45 24.99 -1.83 -16.31
CA ALA A 45 25.90 -0.69 -16.21
C ALA A 45 25.95 0.19 -17.48
N GLY A 46 25.63 -0.36 -18.66
CA GLY A 46 25.73 0.33 -19.95
C GLY A 46 24.56 1.24 -20.34
N ILE A 47 23.46 1.26 -19.57
CA ILE A 47 22.21 1.96 -19.93
C ILE A 47 21.92 3.15 -18.98
N GLY A 48 22.86 3.53 -18.12
CA GLY A 48 22.64 4.53 -17.06
C GLY A 48 23.04 5.98 -17.38
N ALA A 49 23.24 6.37 -18.64
CA ALA A 49 23.81 7.68 -18.98
C ALA A 49 22.93 8.56 -19.90
N PHE A 50 21.59 8.49 -19.83
CA PHE A 50 20.72 9.50 -20.45
C PHE A 50 19.41 9.65 -19.65
N SER A 51 19.05 10.90 -19.35
CA SER A 51 17.90 11.32 -18.54
C SER A 51 16.54 10.90 -19.10
N SER A 52 15.65 10.44 -18.21
CA SER A 52 14.27 10.94 -17.94
C SER A 52 13.52 9.93 -17.05
N GLU A 53 12.76 10.45 -16.08
CA GLU A 53 11.73 9.73 -15.32
C GLU A 53 10.80 8.89 -16.22
N ASP A 54 10.46 7.65 -15.81
CA ASP A 54 9.13 7.22 -15.34
C ASP A 54 9.15 5.71 -14.98
N ALA A 55 8.03 5.22 -14.46
CA ALA A 55 7.85 4.20 -13.43
C ALA A 55 8.06 2.70 -13.78
N ASP A 56 8.02 1.93 -12.69
CA ASP A 56 7.90 0.47 -12.46
C ASP A 56 6.97 -0.30 -13.46
N PRO A 57 7.01 -1.65 -13.55
CA PRO A 57 6.18 -2.41 -12.62
C PRO A 57 6.74 -3.76 -12.15
N SER A 58 6.59 -4.00 -10.85
CA SER A 58 5.89 -5.17 -10.28
C SER A 58 6.41 -6.57 -10.61
N ALA A 59 6.99 -7.22 -9.58
CA ALA A 59 6.55 -8.56 -9.15
C ALA A 59 7.06 -8.86 -7.72
N ALA A 60 6.15 -9.38 -6.91
CA ALA A 60 6.21 -9.67 -5.48
C ALA A 60 7.39 -10.52 -4.98
N PRO A 61 7.69 -10.47 -3.66
CA PRO A 61 8.33 -11.60 -3.00
C PRO A 61 7.53 -12.13 -1.79
N THR A 62 7.40 -13.45 -1.79
CA THR A 62 7.23 -14.29 -0.61
C THR A 62 8.42 -14.13 0.37
N PRO A 63 8.21 -14.27 1.70
CA PRO A 63 9.25 -14.00 2.68
C PRO A 63 10.12 -15.24 2.89
N VAL A 64 11.44 -15.10 2.76
CA VAL A 64 12.40 -16.07 3.33
C VAL A 64 13.49 -15.32 4.09
N HIS A 65 13.47 -15.54 5.41
CA HIS A 65 14.53 -15.19 6.34
C HIS A 65 15.86 -15.85 5.96
N SER A 66 16.96 -15.10 6.03
CA SER A 66 18.27 -15.65 6.35
C SER A 66 19.11 -14.56 7.04
N PRO A 67 19.56 -14.76 8.29
CA PRO A 67 20.46 -13.84 8.96
C PRO A 67 21.91 -14.15 8.59
N SER A 68 22.72 -13.12 8.31
CA SER A 68 24.16 -13.21 8.49
C SER A 68 24.77 -11.82 8.75
N PRO A 69 25.57 -11.65 9.82
CA PRO A 69 26.00 -10.35 10.31
C PRO A 69 27.37 -9.93 9.73
N ALA A 70 27.56 -8.63 9.53
CA ALA A 70 28.87 -7.99 9.50
C ALA A 70 28.76 -6.58 10.12
N PRO A 71 29.80 -6.11 10.82
CA PRO A 71 29.67 -5.35 12.06
C PRO A 71 29.46 -3.86 11.82
N ALA A 72 28.52 -3.26 12.53
CA ALA A 72 28.45 -1.82 12.70
C ALA A 72 29.27 -1.44 13.93
N THR A 73 30.34 -0.69 13.69
CA THR A 73 31.15 0.03 14.66
C THR A 73 30.28 0.78 15.66
N ASP A 74 30.55 0.55 16.95
CA ASP A 74 29.99 1.25 18.08
C ASP A 74 30.14 2.77 17.94
N ALA A 75 29.00 3.45 17.86
CA ALA A 75 28.87 4.83 18.29
C ALA A 75 27.74 4.84 19.32
N GLU A 76 28.08 4.52 20.56
CA GLU A 76 27.23 4.76 21.72
C GLU A 76 26.90 6.24 21.80
N SER A 77 25.68 6.58 21.40
CA SER A 77 24.98 7.78 21.86
C SER A 77 23.69 7.31 22.50
N SER A 78 23.83 6.66 23.66
CA SER A 78 22.71 6.26 24.51
C SER A 78 22.14 7.50 25.20
N SER A 79 21.27 8.21 24.50
CA SER A 79 20.20 8.96 25.16
C SER A 79 19.12 7.94 25.51
N ALA A 80 19.27 7.27 26.65
CA ALA A 80 18.26 6.33 27.13
C ALA A 80 17.04 7.14 27.60
N SER A 81 16.09 7.35 26.68
CA SER A 81 14.74 7.76 27.07
C SER A 81 14.15 6.63 27.93
N PRO A 82 13.48 6.93 29.06
CA PRO A 82 12.94 5.89 29.93
C PRO A 82 11.95 5.04 29.15
N THR A 83 12.27 3.76 28.97
CA THR A 83 11.38 2.79 28.33
C THR A 83 10.51 2.13 29.41
N VAL A 84 9.19 2.24 29.31
CA VAL A 84 8.22 1.56 30.17
C VAL A 84 8.04 0.12 29.69
N ALA A 85 8.10 -0.84 30.61
CA ALA A 85 7.84 -2.25 30.29
C ALA A 85 6.34 -2.50 30.02
N LEU A 86 6.02 -3.50 29.19
CA LEU A 86 4.64 -3.79 28.78
C LEU A 86 3.70 -4.04 29.96
N GLU A 87 4.15 -4.81 30.95
CA GLU A 87 3.37 -5.19 32.14
C GLU A 87 3.06 -3.98 33.05
N ASP A 88 3.91 -2.95 33.02
CA ASP A 88 3.80 -1.76 33.87
C ASP A 88 2.95 -0.64 33.24
N ALA A 89 2.80 -0.65 31.90
CA ALA A 89 1.97 0.33 31.20
C ALA A 89 0.49 -0.02 31.34
N ALA A 90 -0.38 0.95 31.68
CA ALA A 90 -1.82 0.72 31.73
C ALA A 90 -2.41 0.46 30.33
N GLU A 91 -3.56 -0.23 30.24
CA GLU A 91 -4.25 -0.44 28.96
C GLU A 91 -4.76 0.89 28.39
N CYS A 92 -4.52 1.14 27.10
CA CYS A 92 -5.04 2.31 26.42
C CYS A 92 -6.58 2.30 26.45
N GLN A 93 -7.19 3.41 26.88
CA GLN A 93 -8.62 3.58 26.72
C GLN A 93 -8.97 3.87 25.26
N PRO A 94 -10.18 3.55 24.79
CA PRO A 94 -10.63 3.92 23.45
C PRO A 94 -10.45 5.40 23.12
N SER A 95 -10.63 6.29 24.09
CA SER A 95 -10.43 7.74 23.94
C SER A 95 -8.96 8.17 23.86
N ASP A 96 -8.04 7.32 24.31
CA ASP A 96 -6.60 7.59 24.25
C ASP A 96 -6.04 7.32 22.86
N LEU A 97 -6.78 6.63 21.99
CA LEU A 97 -6.35 6.25 20.66
C LEU A 97 -7.07 7.05 19.58
N ARG A 98 -6.30 7.53 18.61
CA ARG A 98 -6.83 7.99 17.31
C ARG A 98 -6.54 6.94 16.27
N ILE A 99 -7.60 6.52 15.57
CA ILE A 99 -7.53 5.62 14.44
C ILE A 99 -7.83 6.40 13.15
N ALA A 100 -6.94 6.30 12.17
CA ALA A 100 -7.05 7.02 10.91
C ALA A 100 -6.86 6.07 9.71
N ALA A 101 -7.83 6.08 8.79
CA ALA A 101 -7.67 5.47 7.48
C ALA A 101 -6.91 6.43 6.56
N SER A 102 -6.11 5.89 5.64
CA SER A 102 -5.65 6.61 4.45
C SER A 102 -5.39 5.62 3.31
N ALA A 103 -5.20 6.15 2.10
CA ALA A 103 -4.81 5.39 0.93
C ALA A 103 -3.74 6.16 0.14
N ASP A 104 -2.98 5.48 -0.72
CA ASP A 104 -1.96 6.11 -1.56
C ASP A 104 -2.55 7.10 -2.57
N ARG A 105 -3.76 6.82 -3.05
CA ARG A 105 -4.53 7.65 -4.00
C ARG A 105 -6.02 7.70 -3.65
N SER A 106 -6.73 8.63 -4.29
CA SER A 106 -8.19 8.75 -4.19
C SER A 106 -8.95 8.09 -5.35
N GLU A 107 -8.29 7.74 -6.46
CA GLU A 107 -8.90 7.11 -7.63
C GLU A 107 -8.06 5.93 -8.14
N TYR A 108 -8.72 4.85 -8.55
CA TYR A 108 -8.13 3.61 -9.03
C TYR A 108 -8.90 3.06 -10.22
N GLN A 109 -8.22 2.48 -11.20
CA GLN A 109 -8.88 1.71 -12.25
C GLN A 109 -9.53 0.46 -11.67
N ARG A 110 -10.58 -0.04 -12.32
CA ARG A 110 -11.22 -1.28 -11.90
C ARG A 110 -10.19 -2.42 -11.90
N GLY A 111 -10.03 -3.09 -10.74
CA GLY A 111 -9.06 -4.18 -10.57
C GLY A 111 -7.62 -3.75 -10.36
N GLU A 112 -7.35 -2.45 -10.26
CA GLU A 112 -6.07 -1.95 -9.78
C GLU A 112 -5.92 -2.18 -8.27
N GLU A 113 -4.70 -2.46 -7.83
CA GLU A 113 -4.37 -2.60 -6.41
C GLU A 113 -4.30 -1.22 -5.73
N ALA A 114 -4.91 -1.09 -4.55
CA ALA A 114 -4.84 0.08 -3.70
C ALA A 114 -4.02 -0.22 -2.43
N GLU A 115 -3.16 0.72 -2.03
CA GLU A 115 -2.43 0.63 -0.78
C GLU A 115 -3.18 1.40 0.32
N LEU A 116 -3.80 0.65 1.23
CA LEU A 116 -4.59 1.18 2.33
C LEU A 116 -3.75 1.21 3.60
N ARG A 117 -3.99 2.18 4.47
CA ARG A 117 -3.22 2.37 5.69
C ARG A 117 -4.13 2.58 6.89
N LEU A 118 -3.74 1.96 8.00
CA LEU A 118 -4.30 2.13 9.34
C LEU A 118 -3.26 2.86 10.19
N GLY A 119 -3.52 4.12 10.52
CA GLY A 119 -2.74 4.91 11.47
C GLY A 119 -3.31 4.78 12.89
N ILE A 120 -2.45 4.57 13.88
CA ILE A 120 -2.78 4.46 15.29
C ILE A 120 -1.93 5.48 16.05
N THR A 121 -2.55 6.45 16.72
CA THR A 121 -1.85 7.46 17.52
C THR A 121 -2.30 7.43 18.97
N ASN A 122 -1.35 7.44 19.92
CA ASN A 122 -1.66 7.71 21.33
C ASN A 122 -1.85 9.22 21.55
N LEU A 123 -3.06 9.64 21.90
CA LEU A 123 -3.43 11.03 22.19
C LEU A 123 -3.21 11.43 23.65
N SER A 124 -3.00 10.47 24.54
CA SER A 124 -2.80 10.74 25.96
C SER A 124 -1.42 11.32 26.24
N SER A 125 -1.24 11.89 27.43
CA SER A 125 0.04 12.42 27.91
C SER A 125 0.91 11.36 28.60
N THR A 126 0.45 10.10 28.66
CA THR A 126 1.14 8.99 29.32
C THR A 126 1.30 7.78 28.40
N PRO A 127 2.34 6.94 28.58
CA PRO A 127 2.42 5.67 27.87
C PRO A 127 1.25 4.76 28.25
N CYS A 128 0.70 4.04 27.27
CA CYS A 128 -0.30 3.00 27.49
C CYS A 128 0.00 1.81 26.58
N ARG A 129 -0.45 0.61 26.96
CA ARG A 129 -0.30 -0.60 26.15
C ARG A 129 -1.59 -0.92 25.40
N THR A 130 -1.46 -1.50 24.21
CA THR A 130 -2.58 -2.06 23.47
C THR A 130 -2.11 -3.14 22.50
N ASP A 131 -3.01 -4.04 22.13
CA ASP A 131 -2.76 -5.02 21.08
C ASP A 131 -2.92 -4.38 19.70
N VAL A 132 -1.81 -4.22 18.99
CA VAL A 132 -1.76 -3.71 17.61
C VAL A 132 -1.59 -4.84 16.60
N GLY A 133 -1.81 -6.10 16.99
CA GLY A 133 -1.71 -7.26 16.13
C GLY A 133 -2.81 -7.35 15.08
N THR A 134 -2.57 -8.15 14.04
CA THR A 134 -3.56 -8.36 12.97
C THR A 134 -4.87 -8.96 13.50
N ALA A 135 -4.85 -9.66 14.63
CA ALA A 135 -6.06 -10.14 15.30
C ALA A 135 -7.04 -9.02 15.71
N ARG A 136 -6.54 -7.79 15.86
CA ARG A 136 -7.32 -6.61 16.25
C ARG A 136 -7.55 -5.63 15.11
N GLN A 137 -6.69 -5.65 14.10
CA GLN A 137 -6.78 -4.75 12.94
C GLN A 137 -7.84 -5.23 11.94
N GLU A 138 -8.62 -4.30 11.40
CA GLU A 138 -9.52 -4.59 10.29
C GLU A 138 -9.53 -3.43 9.28
N PHE A 139 -9.54 -3.79 8.00
CA PHE A 139 -9.77 -2.89 6.88
C PHE A 139 -11.08 -3.29 6.21
N THR A 140 -11.98 -2.32 6.05
CA THR A 140 -13.31 -2.54 5.45
C THR A 140 -13.59 -1.49 4.38
N ILE A 141 -14.13 -1.94 3.26
CA ILE A 141 -14.58 -1.09 2.16
C ILE A 141 -16.07 -1.34 1.91
N ARG A 142 -16.82 -0.25 1.82
CA ARG A 142 -18.23 -0.25 1.43
C ARG A 142 -18.45 0.63 0.21
N THR A 143 -19.56 0.43 -0.49
CA THR A 143 -20.06 1.44 -1.43
C THR A 143 -20.47 2.70 -0.66
N ALA A 144 -20.63 3.84 -1.35
CA ALA A 144 -21.14 5.06 -0.72
C ALA A 144 -22.57 4.90 -0.17
N GLU A 145 -23.35 3.96 -0.74
CA GLU A 145 -24.69 3.59 -0.34
C GLU A 145 -24.72 2.70 0.92
N GLY A 146 -23.55 2.12 1.28
CA GLY A 146 -23.37 1.34 2.51
C GLY A 146 -23.31 -0.17 2.32
N ASP A 147 -23.29 -0.68 1.09
CA ASP A 147 -23.15 -2.11 0.82
C ASP A 147 -21.72 -2.58 1.11
N ASP A 148 -21.57 -3.70 1.80
CA ASP A 148 -20.26 -4.29 2.10
C ASP A 148 -19.60 -4.82 0.82
N VAL A 149 -18.37 -4.38 0.54
CA VAL A 149 -17.56 -4.85 -0.59
C VAL A 149 -16.46 -5.76 -0.10
N PHE A 150 -15.68 -5.31 0.88
CA PHE A 150 -14.49 -6.02 1.34
C PHE A 150 -14.31 -5.84 2.85
N SER A 151 -13.90 -6.91 3.54
CA SER A 151 -13.36 -6.86 4.91
C SER A 151 -12.23 -7.87 5.05
N THR A 152 -11.16 -7.48 5.73
CA THR A 152 -10.07 -8.40 6.10
C THR A 152 -10.52 -9.51 7.06
N ARG A 153 -11.64 -9.35 7.79
CA ARG A 153 -12.17 -10.38 8.71
C ARG A 153 -12.73 -11.60 7.99
N ILE A 154 -13.28 -11.44 6.78
CA ILE A 154 -14.04 -12.52 6.11
C ILE A 154 -13.13 -13.67 5.67
N CYS A 155 -11.85 -13.40 5.40
CA CYS A 155 -10.84 -14.41 5.07
C CYS A 155 -9.49 -14.10 5.68
N GLN A 156 -9.49 -13.79 6.98
CA GLN A 156 -8.25 -13.55 7.69
C GLN A 156 -7.43 -14.84 7.81
N ALA A 157 -6.20 -14.82 7.32
CA ALA A 157 -5.22 -15.87 7.56
C ALA A 157 -4.37 -15.49 8.78
N ASP A 158 -4.13 -16.47 9.65
CA ASP A 158 -3.18 -16.41 10.78
C ASP A 158 -3.26 -15.10 11.60
N PRO A 159 -4.41 -14.81 12.26
CA PRO A 159 -4.52 -13.65 13.14
C PRO A 159 -3.48 -13.76 14.25
N ALA A 160 -2.71 -12.69 14.44
CA ALA A 160 -1.66 -12.62 15.45
C ALA A 160 -1.92 -11.45 16.40
N GLU A 161 -1.72 -11.69 17.69
CA GLU A 161 -1.67 -10.64 18.70
C GLU A 161 -0.26 -10.04 18.74
N ALA A 162 -0.17 -8.74 18.98
CA ALA A 162 1.08 -8.01 19.11
C ALA A 162 0.90 -6.86 20.12
N GLN A 163 1.12 -7.17 21.39
CA GLN A 163 1.09 -6.18 22.47
C GLN A 163 2.24 -5.17 22.33
N ARG A 164 1.92 -3.88 22.44
CA ARG A 164 2.88 -2.77 22.37
C ARG A 164 2.56 -1.71 23.39
N VAL A 165 3.60 -1.07 23.94
CA VAL A 165 3.48 0.20 24.65
C VAL A 165 3.58 1.33 23.63
N LEU A 166 2.57 2.19 23.56
CA LEU A 166 2.57 3.41 22.75
C LEU A 166 2.89 4.60 23.64
N TYR A 167 3.96 5.33 23.31
CA TYR A 167 4.31 6.57 24.00
C TYR A 167 3.39 7.72 23.59
N PRO A 168 3.30 8.79 24.40
CA PRO A 168 2.53 9.98 24.05
C PRO A 168 2.86 10.46 22.64
N HIS A 169 1.84 10.62 21.81
CA HIS A 169 1.92 11.06 20.42
C HIS A 169 2.69 10.14 19.47
N GLU A 170 3.10 8.95 19.92
CA GLU A 170 3.64 7.93 19.03
C GLU A 170 2.56 7.51 18.02
N GLU A 171 3.00 7.34 16.78
CA GLU A 171 2.16 6.90 15.68
C GLU A 171 2.71 5.62 15.06
N LEU A 172 1.86 4.61 14.96
CA LEU A 172 2.12 3.38 14.22
C LEU A 172 1.27 3.34 12.95
N THR A 173 1.80 2.74 11.90
CA THR A 173 1.07 2.53 10.65
C THR A 173 1.12 1.07 10.23
N ALA A 174 -0.04 0.49 9.97
CA ALA A 174 -0.17 -0.78 9.28
C ALA A 174 -0.63 -0.56 7.83
N VAL A 175 -0.15 -1.39 6.91
CA VAL A 175 -0.43 -1.28 5.47
C VAL A 175 -1.13 -2.55 4.99
N TYR A 176 -2.19 -2.38 4.21
CA TYR A 176 -2.90 -3.47 3.54
C TYR A 176 -3.03 -3.17 2.05
N ARG A 177 -2.66 -4.14 1.21
CA ARG A 177 -2.79 -4.04 -0.25
C ARG A 177 -4.09 -4.70 -0.67
N TRP A 178 -5.07 -3.88 -1.05
CA TRP A 178 -6.36 -4.36 -1.51
C TRP A 178 -6.37 -4.52 -3.02
N SER A 179 -6.64 -5.73 -3.50
CA SER A 179 -6.63 -6.09 -4.93
C SER A 179 -7.78 -5.51 -5.76
N GLY A 180 -8.58 -4.59 -5.21
CA GLY A 180 -9.80 -4.10 -5.85
C GLY A 180 -10.93 -5.14 -5.91
N ARG A 181 -10.82 -6.23 -5.16
CA ARG A 181 -11.81 -7.33 -5.15
C ARG A 181 -12.63 -7.38 -3.87
N ALA A 182 -13.88 -7.77 -4.02
CA ALA A 182 -14.74 -8.07 -2.89
C ALA A 182 -14.20 -9.24 -2.07
N SER A 183 -14.53 -9.28 -0.78
CA SER A 183 -14.29 -10.46 0.06
C SER A 183 -15.20 -11.61 -0.36
N SER A 184 -14.68 -12.83 -0.33
CA SER A 184 -15.44 -14.06 -0.59
C SER A 184 -15.57 -14.85 0.70
N GLN A 185 -16.74 -15.40 1.01
CA GLN A 185 -16.88 -16.31 2.16
C GLN A 185 -16.19 -17.67 1.91
N ASP A 186 -15.99 -18.02 0.63
CA ASP A 186 -15.13 -19.13 0.23
C ASP A 186 -13.72 -18.57 0.01
N CYS A 187 -12.85 -18.70 1.01
CA CYS A 187 -11.50 -18.14 0.97
C CYS A 187 -10.59 -18.75 -0.11
N GLY A 188 -11.00 -19.86 -0.75
CA GLY A 188 -10.30 -20.41 -1.92
C GLY A 188 -10.71 -19.75 -3.25
N ARG A 189 -11.76 -18.92 -3.24
CA ARG A 189 -12.33 -18.26 -4.42
C ARG A 189 -12.08 -16.76 -4.37
N LEU A 190 -11.66 -16.21 -5.49
CA LEU A 190 -11.57 -14.76 -5.66
C LEU A 190 -12.97 -14.14 -5.71
N GLY A 191 -13.17 -13.07 -4.95
CA GLY A 191 -14.37 -12.25 -5.09
C GLY A 191 -14.41 -11.48 -6.41
N ALA A 192 -15.59 -10.96 -6.74
CA ALA A 192 -15.79 -10.10 -7.89
C ALA A 192 -14.93 -8.82 -7.78
N LEU A 193 -14.66 -8.17 -8.91
CA LEU A 193 -14.09 -6.82 -8.88
C LEU A 193 -15.11 -5.87 -8.26
N ALA A 194 -14.64 -4.94 -7.43
CA ALA A 194 -15.48 -3.84 -6.96
C ALA A 194 -16.12 -3.14 -8.16
N GLU A 195 -17.38 -2.74 -8.00
CA GLU A 195 -18.08 -2.00 -9.05
C GLU A 195 -17.48 -0.59 -9.19
N PRO A 196 -17.54 0.02 -10.38
CA PRO A 196 -17.18 1.42 -10.54
C PRO A 196 -18.05 2.32 -9.66
N GLY A 197 -17.47 3.38 -9.10
CA GLY A 197 -18.17 4.35 -8.28
C GLY A 197 -17.46 4.72 -6.97
N PRO A 198 -18.10 5.57 -6.16
CA PRO A 198 -17.57 5.98 -4.86
C PRO A 198 -17.65 4.84 -3.85
N HIS A 199 -16.55 4.65 -3.13
CA HIS A 199 -16.38 3.68 -2.06
C HIS A 199 -15.85 4.38 -0.82
N LEU A 200 -16.07 3.77 0.34
CA LEU A 200 -15.66 4.28 1.64
C LEU A 200 -14.77 3.25 2.33
N LEU A 201 -13.52 3.61 2.57
CA LEU A 201 -12.58 2.89 3.43
C LEU A 201 -12.83 3.27 4.89
N THR A 202 -12.94 2.27 5.74
CA THR A 202 -12.84 2.40 7.20
C THR A 202 -11.81 1.41 7.72
N VAL A 203 -11.11 1.80 8.77
CA VAL A 203 -10.16 0.91 9.46
C VAL A 203 -10.47 0.92 10.95
N SER A 204 -10.22 -0.20 11.62
CA SER A 204 -10.44 -0.30 13.07
C SER A 204 -9.30 -1.05 13.76
N LEU A 205 -9.17 -0.74 15.05
CA LEU A 205 -8.37 -1.50 16.01
C LEU A 205 -9.27 -1.88 17.18
N GLY A 206 -9.68 -3.15 17.23
CA GLY A 206 -10.73 -3.60 18.16
C GLY A 206 -12.04 -2.83 17.92
N ASP A 207 -12.49 -2.09 18.93
CA ASP A 207 -13.75 -1.34 18.90
C ASP A 207 -13.58 0.12 18.44
N VAL A 208 -12.35 0.61 18.28
CA VAL A 208 -12.08 1.98 17.83
C VAL A 208 -12.00 2.00 16.31
N THR A 209 -12.87 2.79 15.68
CA THR A 209 -13.00 2.87 14.21
C THR A 209 -12.67 4.28 13.70
N SER A 210 -12.00 4.37 12.55
CA SER A 210 -11.71 5.64 11.89
C SER A 210 -12.96 6.33 11.36
N ARG A 211 -12.82 7.61 11.00
CA ARG A 211 -13.74 8.22 10.02
C ARG A 211 -13.56 7.55 8.65
N PRO A 212 -14.59 7.53 7.79
CA PRO A 212 -14.46 7.01 6.43
C PRO A 212 -13.56 7.87 5.56
N VAL A 213 -12.82 7.24 4.64
CA VAL A 213 -12.05 7.88 3.57
C VAL A 213 -12.62 7.46 2.23
N ALA A 214 -12.89 8.44 1.36
CA ALA A 214 -13.45 8.17 0.04
C ALA A 214 -12.36 7.63 -0.92
N LEU A 215 -12.73 6.58 -1.64
CA LEU A 215 -12.01 6.04 -2.78
C LEU A 215 -12.95 6.06 -3.98
N LYS A 216 -12.46 6.21 -5.20
CA LYS A 216 -13.26 6.09 -6.41
C LYS A 216 -12.70 5.01 -7.31
N ILE A 217 -13.53 4.03 -7.64
CA ILE A 217 -13.20 3.00 -8.62
C ILE A 217 -13.71 3.50 -9.98
N LEU A 218 -12.81 3.65 -10.93
CA LEU A 218 -13.12 4.05 -12.29
C LEU A 218 -13.63 2.85 -13.10
N GLU A 219 -14.33 3.13 -14.18
CA GLU A 219 -14.65 2.09 -15.16
C GLU A 219 -13.36 1.56 -15.80
N GLU A 220 -13.36 0.29 -16.19
CA GLU A 220 -12.26 -0.24 -16.98
C GLU A 220 -12.21 0.49 -18.32
N LEU A 221 -11.05 1.07 -18.65
CA LEU A 221 -10.84 1.65 -19.96
C LEU A 221 -11.03 0.56 -21.01
N ALA A 222 -12.04 0.71 -21.87
CA ALA A 222 -12.25 -0.22 -22.97
C ALA A 222 -10.95 -0.34 -23.78
N PRO A 223 -10.47 -1.57 -24.07
CA PRO A 223 -9.27 -1.74 -24.86
C PRO A 223 -9.49 -1.15 -26.27
N GLY A 224 -8.83 -0.02 -26.57
CA GLY A 224 -8.86 0.62 -27.89
C GLY A 224 -9.04 2.14 -27.96
N ALA A 225 -9.18 2.86 -26.85
CA ALA A 225 -9.46 4.32 -26.89
C ALA A 225 -8.24 5.24 -27.13
N GLN A 226 -7.02 4.70 -27.30
CA GLN A 226 -5.79 5.52 -27.33
C GLN A 226 -5.37 6.06 -28.71
N ASP A 227 -6.05 5.67 -29.81
CA ASP A 227 -5.61 6.05 -31.17
C ASP A 227 -6.35 7.24 -31.80
N SER A 228 -7.33 7.85 -31.12
CA SER A 228 -8.20 8.86 -31.76
C SER A 228 -7.77 10.34 -31.56
N SER A 229 -6.68 10.63 -30.83
CA SER A 229 -6.25 12.02 -30.58
C SER A 229 -5.09 12.52 -31.46
N SER A 230 -4.70 11.80 -32.52
CA SER A 230 -3.71 12.29 -33.51
C SER A 230 -4.23 12.28 -34.95
N SER A 231 -5.37 12.94 -35.21
CA SER A 231 -5.64 13.50 -36.55
C SER A 231 -6.81 14.49 -36.54
N ALA A 232 -6.53 15.71 -36.13
CA ALA A 232 -7.32 16.87 -36.54
C ALA A 232 -6.35 18.02 -36.84
N ALA A 233 -5.92 18.09 -38.10
CA ALA A 233 -5.25 19.26 -38.64
C ALA A 233 -6.24 20.47 -38.61
N PRO A 234 -5.79 21.69 -38.29
CA PRO A 234 -6.67 22.85 -38.29
C PRO A 234 -6.96 23.27 -39.74
N SER A 235 -8.21 23.11 -40.17
CA SER A 235 -8.72 23.76 -41.38
C SER A 235 -9.38 25.09 -41.01
N SER A 236 -8.79 26.14 -41.53
CA SER A 236 -9.21 27.54 -41.49
C SER A 236 -10.65 27.73 -41.97
N ALA A 237 -11.50 28.36 -41.16
CA ALA A 237 -12.70 29.02 -41.66
C ALA A 237 -13.15 30.14 -40.71
N THR A 238 -13.01 31.37 -41.19
CA THR A 238 -13.58 32.60 -40.65
C THR A 238 -15.11 32.54 -40.60
N PRO A 239 -15.76 33.26 -39.67
CA PRO A 239 -16.81 34.16 -40.14
C PRO A 239 -16.79 35.55 -39.51
N SER A 240 -17.21 36.48 -40.37
CA SER A 240 -17.32 37.92 -40.21
C SER A 240 -18.34 38.37 -39.17
N SER A 241 -17.94 39.44 -38.48
CA SER A 241 -18.68 40.61 -37.98
C SER A 241 -20.20 40.67 -38.18
N ALA A 242 -20.94 40.81 -37.08
CA ALA A 242 -22.16 41.64 -37.01
C ALA A 242 -22.50 42.05 -35.56
N THR A 243 -22.60 43.36 -35.35
CA THR A 243 -23.27 44.09 -34.24
C THR A 243 -23.48 45.53 -34.76
N PRO A 244 -24.30 46.43 -34.18
CA PRO A 244 -25.26 46.32 -33.07
C PRO A 244 -26.61 47.10 -33.32
N SER A 245 -27.43 47.22 -32.27
CA SER A 245 -28.56 48.17 -32.01
C SER A 245 -29.91 47.46 -31.79
N SER A 246 -30.80 47.81 -30.86
CA SER A 246 -30.99 49.02 -30.04
C SER A 246 -31.90 48.76 -28.81
N SER A 247 -31.65 49.56 -27.76
CA SER A 247 -32.57 50.29 -26.87
C SER A 247 -33.87 49.66 -26.32
N GLY A 248 -34.01 49.71 -24.98
CA GLY A 248 -35.29 49.62 -24.28
C GLY A 248 -35.16 49.88 -22.78
N SER A 249 -35.21 51.15 -22.36
CA SER A 249 -35.33 51.61 -20.98
C SER A 249 -36.69 51.24 -20.36
N ALA A 250 -36.71 50.87 -19.07
CA ALA A 250 -37.64 51.41 -18.06
C ALA A 250 -37.39 50.78 -16.66
N SER A 251 -36.99 51.62 -15.71
CA SER A 251 -37.30 51.46 -14.28
C SER A 251 -38.75 51.93 -14.04
N PRO A 252 -39.41 51.56 -12.92
CA PRO A 252 -39.24 52.38 -11.71
C PRO A 252 -39.25 51.61 -10.37
N SER A 253 -38.87 52.38 -9.35
CA SER A 253 -38.80 52.14 -7.91
C SER A 253 -40.00 51.43 -7.26
N GLY A 254 -39.70 50.67 -6.21
CA GLY A 254 -40.64 50.26 -5.18
C GLY A 254 -39.91 50.08 -3.83
N SER A 255 -40.16 51.01 -2.91
CA SER A 255 -39.58 51.09 -1.58
C SER A 255 -40.17 50.09 -0.56
N ALA A 256 -39.34 49.78 0.44
CA ALA A 256 -39.68 49.55 1.85
C ALA A 256 -40.50 48.30 2.25
N SER A 257 -39.92 47.45 3.10
CA SER A 257 -40.12 47.50 4.57
C SER A 257 -39.55 46.23 5.25
N ASP A 258 -38.54 46.40 6.08
CA ASP A 258 -38.35 45.65 7.33
C ASP A 258 -39.49 46.03 8.30
N PRO A 259 -39.96 45.18 9.25
CA PRO A 259 -39.09 44.72 10.34
C PRO A 259 -39.45 43.38 11.02
N ALA A 260 -38.57 43.03 11.98
CA ALA A 260 -38.88 42.57 13.34
C ALA A 260 -38.46 41.13 13.72
N SER A 261 -37.46 41.13 14.60
CA SER A 261 -37.13 40.19 15.66
C SER A 261 -38.30 39.38 16.24
N ALA A 262 -38.05 38.10 16.50
CA ALA A 262 -38.72 37.37 17.59
C ALA A 262 -37.75 36.36 18.21
N SER A 263 -37.12 36.77 19.30
CA SER A 263 -36.54 35.91 20.32
C SER A 263 -37.65 35.08 20.95
N THR A 264 -37.47 33.76 21.09
CA THR A 264 -38.28 32.96 22.01
C THR A 264 -37.38 32.06 22.83
N THR A 265 -37.19 32.51 24.06
CA THR A 265 -36.82 31.77 25.26
C THR A 265 -37.82 30.64 25.51
N ASP A 266 -37.36 29.43 25.79
CA ASP A 266 -38.17 28.38 26.43
C ASP A 266 -37.50 27.98 27.77
N PRO A 267 -38.24 28.01 28.90
CA PRO A 267 -37.70 27.76 30.23
C PRO A 267 -37.72 26.28 30.64
N SER A 268 -36.66 25.88 31.35
CA SER A 268 -36.68 24.72 32.27
C SER A 268 -37.80 24.83 33.32
N PRO A 269 -38.32 23.68 33.78
CA PRO A 269 -38.73 23.54 35.17
C PRO A 269 -37.89 22.48 35.91
N SER A 270 -37.25 22.93 36.99
CA SER A 270 -36.86 22.09 38.13
C SER A 270 -38.11 21.68 38.93
N SER A 271 -38.17 20.43 39.39
CA SER A 271 -38.44 20.09 40.81
C SER A 271 -38.46 18.58 41.07
N SER A 272 -37.49 18.15 41.88
CA SER A 272 -37.63 17.36 43.11
C SER A 272 -38.62 16.18 43.18
N ARG A 273 -38.07 14.98 43.35
CA ARG A 273 -38.33 14.16 44.55
C ARG A 273 -37.16 13.23 44.85
#